data_AF-A0A645GDF4-F1
#
_entry.id   AF-A0A645GDF4-F1
#
_cell.length_a   1.000
_cell.length_b   1.000
_cell.length_c   1.000
_cell.angle_alpha   90.00
_cell.angle_beta   90.00
_cell.angle_gamma   90.00
#
_symmetry.space_group_name_H-M   'P 1'
#
loop_
_entity.id
_entity.type
_entity.pdbx_description
1 polymer ?
#
loop_
_entity_poly.entity_id
_entity_poly.type
_entity_poly.pdbx_seq_one_letter_code
_entity_poly.pdbx_strand_id
1 'polypeptide(L)'
;MLQHEKLKNVPMSGIGGIETWRDCLEFLLLGCRNLQVTTSVMQYGYRVVEDMSNGLMHWMDERGYDKLDDFIGMALGNVIPAEDLNRDFKILPDFNDKKCVGCGRCYISCYDAGHQAIDWNTEKRRPELNDKCVGCHLCLNVCPVANCITPGEVKWKDGRQKVEIAMKKDYE
;
A
#
# COMPACT_ATOMS: atom_id res chain seq x y z
N MET A 1 -16.85 -10.62 -4.44
CA MET A 1 -17.81 -11.66 -4.01
C MET A 1 -18.79 -11.13 -2.98
N LEU A 2 -18.33 -10.58 -1.84
CA LEU A 2 -19.21 -9.90 -0.87
C LEU A 2 -19.98 -8.69 -1.46
N GLN A 3 -19.40 -8.00 -2.44
CA GLN A 3 -20.09 -6.94 -3.21
C GLN A 3 -21.03 -7.46 -4.31
N HIS A 4 -21.00 -8.77 -4.62
CA HIS A 4 -21.75 -9.34 -5.73
C HIS A 4 -23.11 -9.85 -5.25
N GLU A 5 -24.20 -9.41 -5.89
CA GLU A 5 -25.57 -9.67 -5.45
C GLU A 5 -25.87 -11.15 -5.15
N LYS A 6 -25.43 -12.05 -6.04
CA LYS A 6 -25.67 -13.49 -5.90
C LYS A 6 -24.70 -14.21 -4.96
N LEU A 7 -23.52 -13.63 -4.73
CA LEU A 7 -22.41 -14.33 -4.08
C LEU A 7 -22.05 -13.71 -2.71
N LYS A 8 -22.75 -12.64 -2.31
CA LYS A 8 -22.52 -11.94 -1.04
C LYS A 8 -22.68 -12.79 0.21
N ASN A 9 -23.47 -13.86 0.11
CA ASN A 9 -23.73 -14.79 1.22
C ASN A 9 -22.89 -16.07 1.13
N VAL A 10 -22.01 -16.20 0.12
CA VAL A 10 -21.15 -17.37 -0.06
C VAL A 10 -19.84 -17.14 0.71
N PRO A 11 -19.50 -17.97 1.71
CA PRO A 11 -18.23 -17.86 2.41
C PRO A 11 -17.04 -18.02 1.45
N MET A 12 -16.04 -17.15 1.63
CA MET A 12 -14.82 -17.13 0.84
C MET A 12 -13.66 -17.65 1.66
N SER A 13 -12.87 -18.55 1.06
CA SER A 13 -11.64 -19.07 1.62
C SER A 13 -10.45 -18.51 0.85
N GLY A 14 -9.67 -17.63 1.48
CA GLY A 14 -8.50 -16.98 0.89
C GLY A 14 -7.28 -17.89 0.89
N ILE A 15 -6.51 -17.89 -0.20
CA ILE A 15 -5.26 -18.64 -0.34
C ILE A 15 -4.33 -17.91 -1.32
N GLY A 16 -3.03 -18.00 -1.08
CA GLY A 16 -1.99 -17.53 -1.98
C GLY A 16 -1.05 -16.53 -1.32
N GLY A 17 0.18 -16.96 -1.03
CA GLY A 17 1.25 -16.07 -0.53
C GLY A 17 1.05 -15.49 0.87
N ILE A 18 0.18 -16.05 1.70
CA ILE A 18 -0.03 -15.59 3.09
C ILE A 18 1.13 -16.05 3.96
N GLU A 19 2.04 -15.16 4.34
CA GLU A 19 3.24 -15.50 5.15
C GLU A 19 3.25 -14.82 6.52
N THR A 20 2.47 -13.75 6.70
CA THR A 20 2.42 -12.92 7.91
C THR A 20 0.99 -12.66 8.36
N TRP A 21 0.84 -12.15 9.59
CA TRP A 21 -0.46 -11.70 10.11
C TRP A 21 -1.05 -10.53 9.29
N ARG A 22 -0.20 -9.70 8.66
CA ARG A 22 -0.62 -8.59 7.81
C ARG A 22 -1.30 -9.12 6.54
N ASP A 23 -0.72 -10.14 5.92
CA ASP A 23 -1.33 -10.81 4.77
C ASP A 23 -2.70 -11.40 5.18
N CYS A 24 -2.77 -12.07 6.33
CA CYS A 24 -4.05 -12.58 6.87
C CYS A 24 -5.10 -11.47 6.98
N LEU A 25 -4.72 -10.34 7.58
CA LEU A 25 -5.59 -9.17 7.73
C LEU A 25 -6.07 -8.65 6.37
N GLU A 26 -5.21 -8.55 5.36
CA GLU A 26 -5.57 -8.08 4.02
C GLU A 26 -6.63 -8.97 3.36
N PHE A 27 -6.49 -10.30 3.45
CA PHE A 27 -7.50 -11.23 2.92
C PHE A 27 -8.84 -11.11 3.66
N LEU A 28 -8.83 -10.93 4.98
CA LEU A 28 -10.04 -10.73 5.80
C LEU A 28 -10.72 -9.40 5.46
N LEU A 29 -9.96 -8.31 5.36
CA LEU A 29 -10.45 -6.97 4.97
C LEU A 29 -11.09 -6.97 3.58
N LEU A 30 -10.62 -7.85 2.68
CA LEU A 30 -11.19 -8.07 1.35
C LEU A 30 -12.34 -9.09 1.33
N GLY A 31 -12.76 -9.60 2.48
CA GLY A 31 -14.00 -10.37 2.64
C GLY A 31 -13.85 -11.88 2.74
N CYS A 32 -12.63 -12.40 2.87
CA CYS A 32 -12.45 -13.82 3.21
C CYS A 32 -12.88 -14.07 4.66
N ARG A 33 -13.38 -15.28 4.95
CA ARG A 33 -13.73 -15.72 6.31
C ARG A 33 -12.89 -16.90 6.79
N ASN A 34 -12.18 -17.53 5.87
CA ASN A 34 -11.22 -18.59 6.14
C ASN A 34 -9.93 -18.29 5.37
N LEU A 35 -8.79 -18.68 5.92
CA LEU A 35 -7.47 -18.51 5.30
C LEU A 35 -6.80 -19.87 5.17
N GLN A 36 -6.15 -20.11 4.04
CA GLN A 36 -5.37 -21.32 3.78
C GLN A 36 -3.92 -20.95 3.52
N VAL A 37 -3.02 -21.75 4.08
CA VAL A 37 -1.57 -21.55 3.97
C VAL A 37 -0.92 -22.84 3.50
N THR A 38 0.13 -22.73 2.69
CA THR A 38 0.88 -23.89 2.17
C THR A 38 2.37 -23.59 2.15
N THR A 39 2.84 -22.72 1.27
CA THR A 39 4.27 -22.41 1.09
C THR A 39 4.93 -21.92 2.39
N SER A 40 4.24 -21.10 3.17
CA SER A 40 4.71 -20.55 4.45
C SER A 40 4.94 -21.66 5.48
N VAL A 41 4.06 -22.66 5.52
CA VAL A 41 4.24 -23.84 6.39
C VAL A 41 5.41 -24.69 5.90
N MET A 42 5.60 -24.82 4.58
CA MET A 42 6.75 -25.52 4.01
C MET A 42 8.08 -24.83 4.33
N GLN A 43 8.10 -23.49 4.37
CA GLN A 43 9.30 -22.69 4.64
C GLN A 43 9.62 -22.56 6.14
N TYR A 44 8.60 -22.37 6.98
CA TYR A 44 8.78 -21.93 8.38
C TYR A 44 8.22 -22.93 9.41
N GLY A 45 7.59 -24.01 8.96
CA GLY A 45 6.94 -25.01 9.81
C GLY A 45 5.57 -24.57 10.33
N TYR A 46 4.88 -25.47 11.05
CA TYR A 46 3.48 -25.26 11.47
C TYR A 46 3.29 -24.08 12.43
N ARG A 47 4.31 -23.70 13.20
CA ARG A 47 4.23 -22.60 14.17
C ARG A 47 4.03 -21.22 13.54
N VAL A 48 4.27 -21.08 12.23
CA VAL A 48 3.93 -19.84 11.49
C VAL A 48 2.45 -19.46 11.66
N VAL A 49 1.57 -20.43 11.83
CA VAL A 49 0.13 -20.20 12.07
C VAL A 49 -0.11 -19.55 13.44
N GLU A 50 0.69 -19.88 14.45
CA GLU A 50 0.64 -19.22 15.77
C GLU A 50 1.07 -17.75 15.64
N ASP A 51 2.15 -17.48 14.92
CA ASP A 51 2.64 -16.10 14.68
C ASP A 51 1.61 -15.25 13.93
N MET A 52 0.99 -15.81 12.88
CA MET A 52 -0.11 -15.19 12.15
C MET A 52 -1.29 -14.86 13.07
N SER A 53 -1.69 -15.82 13.92
CA SER A 53 -2.83 -15.66 14.83
C SER A 53 -2.54 -14.62 15.90
N ASN A 54 -1.36 -14.67 16.52
CA ASN A 54 -0.94 -13.74 17.56
C ASN A 54 -0.85 -12.30 17.03
N GLY A 55 -0.22 -12.10 15.87
CA GLY A 55 -0.12 -10.77 15.27
C GLY A 55 -1.49 -10.17 14.94
N LEU A 56 -2.43 -11.00 14.43
CA LEU A 56 -3.79 -10.55 14.16
C LEU A 56 -4.55 -10.21 15.46
N MET A 57 -4.42 -11.03 16.51
CA MET A 57 -5.02 -10.76 17.82
C MET A 57 -4.50 -9.46 18.44
N HIS A 58 -3.19 -9.20 18.37
CA HIS A 58 -2.63 -7.94 18.84
C HIS A 58 -3.15 -6.74 18.06
N TRP A 59 -3.20 -6.83 16.73
CA TRP A 59 -3.79 -5.77 15.90
C TRP A 59 -5.27 -5.53 16.22
N MET A 60 -6.04 -6.60 16.49
CA MET A 60 -7.43 -6.49 16.89
C MET A 60 -7.58 -5.75 18.22
N ASP A 61 -6.78 -6.11 19.23
CA ASP A 61 -6.77 -5.49 20.55
C ASP A 61 -6.40 -3.99 20.47
N GLU A 62 -5.35 -3.64 19.72
CA GLU A 62 -4.93 -2.26 19.48
C GLU A 62 -6.01 -1.39 18.82
N ARG A 63 -6.89 -2.01 18.01
CA ARG A 63 -7.97 -1.33 17.29
C ARG A 63 -9.33 -1.44 17.97
N GLY A 64 -9.43 -2.19 19.07
CA GLY A 64 -10.68 -2.41 19.80
C GLY A 64 -11.69 -3.30 19.06
N TYR A 65 -11.22 -4.29 18.30
CA TYR A 65 -12.09 -5.29 17.67
C TYR A 65 -12.19 -6.55 18.52
N ASP A 66 -13.41 -6.99 18.82
CA ASP A 66 -13.68 -8.18 19.62
C ASP A 66 -13.84 -9.44 18.75
N LYS A 67 -14.28 -9.27 17.50
CA LYS A 67 -14.60 -10.37 16.58
C LYS A 67 -14.08 -10.07 15.18
N LEU A 68 -13.73 -11.13 14.44
CA LEU A 68 -13.33 -11.01 13.03
C LEU A 68 -14.43 -10.36 12.18
N ASP A 69 -15.70 -10.69 12.47
CA ASP A 69 -16.85 -10.13 11.76
C ASP A 69 -16.96 -8.60 11.86
N ASP A 70 -16.32 -7.99 12.86
CA ASP A 70 -16.36 -6.54 13.03
C ASP A 70 -15.67 -5.83 11.86
N PHE A 71 -14.61 -6.43 11.27
CA PHE A 71 -13.80 -5.81 10.22
C PHE A 71 -13.74 -6.55 8.87
N ILE A 72 -14.23 -7.79 8.80
CA ILE A 72 -14.24 -8.54 7.53
C ILE A 72 -14.98 -7.75 6.45
N GLY A 73 -14.32 -7.54 5.31
CA GLY A 73 -14.89 -6.82 4.17
C GLY A 73 -14.88 -5.30 4.26
N MET A 74 -14.37 -4.68 5.35
CA MET A 74 -14.34 -3.21 5.50
C MET A 74 -13.61 -2.50 4.34
N ALA A 75 -12.61 -3.14 3.73
CA ALA A 75 -11.85 -2.52 2.65
C ALA A 75 -12.55 -2.58 1.29
N LEU A 76 -13.64 -3.35 1.15
CA LEU A 76 -14.33 -3.54 -0.12
C LEU A 76 -14.88 -2.23 -0.69
N GLY A 77 -15.33 -1.31 0.15
CA GLY A 77 -15.81 0.01 -0.27
C GLY A 77 -14.74 0.85 -1.01
N ASN A 78 -13.46 0.52 -0.85
CA ASN A 78 -12.36 1.18 -1.53
C ASN A 78 -12.04 0.56 -2.91
N VAL A 79 -12.61 -0.61 -3.22
CA VAL A 79 -12.46 -1.28 -4.52
C VAL A 79 -13.55 -0.75 -5.46
N ILE A 80 -13.15 0.17 -6.32
CA ILE A 80 -14.04 0.84 -7.28
C ILE A 80 -13.58 0.60 -8.73
N PRO A 81 -14.48 0.71 -9.71
CA PRO A 81 -14.14 0.72 -11.13
C PRO A 81 -13.12 1.80 -11.49
N ALA A 82 -12.36 1.56 -12.57
CA ALA A 82 -11.31 2.49 -12.98
C ALA A 82 -11.84 3.86 -13.42
N GLU A 83 -13.09 3.93 -13.92
CA GLU A 83 -13.77 5.19 -14.24
C GLU A 83 -14.07 6.06 -13.01
N ASP A 84 -14.27 5.45 -11.84
CA ASP A 84 -14.63 6.15 -10.59
C ASP A 84 -13.40 6.64 -9.82
N LEU A 85 -12.19 6.27 -10.26
CA LEU A 85 -10.95 6.78 -9.69
C LEU A 85 -10.86 8.30 -9.89
N ASN A 86 -10.69 9.03 -8.79
CA ASN A 86 -10.48 10.47 -8.86
C ASN A 86 -9.13 10.79 -9.52
N ARG A 87 -9.19 11.37 -10.73
CA ARG A 87 -8.02 11.78 -11.53
C ARG A 87 -7.85 13.30 -11.57
N ASP A 88 -8.54 14.03 -10.70
CA ASP A 88 -8.53 15.49 -10.66
C ASP A 88 -7.28 16.06 -9.97
N PHE A 89 -6.55 15.21 -9.25
CA PHE A 89 -5.29 15.58 -8.64
C PHE A 89 -4.23 14.50 -8.87
N LYS A 90 -2.98 14.89 -8.65
CA LYS A 90 -1.84 13.99 -8.47
C LYS A 90 -1.14 14.32 -7.16
N ILE A 91 -0.57 13.32 -6.53
CA ILE A 91 0.25 13.49 -5.33
C ILE A 91 1.71 13.35 -5.76
N LEU A 92 2.53 14.34 -5.42
CA LEU A 92 3.95 14.31 -5.73
C LEU A 92 4.72 13.63 -4.59
N PRO A 93 5.82 12.93 -4.89
CA PRO A 93 6.69 12.39 -3.85
C PRO A 93 7.40 13.52 -3.09
N ASP A 94 7.47 13.39 -1.78
CA ASP A 94 8.31 14.19 -0.88
C ASP A 94 9.56 13.39 -0.51
N PHE A 95 10.73 14.01 -0.64
CA PHE A 95 12.02 13.36 -0.41
C PHE A 95 12.65 13.85 0.90
N ASN A 96 12.95 12.93 1.81
CA ASN A 96 13.63 13.25 3.04
C ASN A 96 15.16 13.17 2.86
N ASP A 97 15.79 14.33 2.68
CA ASP A 97 17.25 14.44 2.48
C ASP A 97 18.10 13.91 3.64
N LYS A 98 17.55 13.89 4.87
CA LYS A 98 18.23 13.39 6.06
C LYS A 98 18.26 11.87 6.09
N LYS A 99 17.20 11.21 5.61
CA LYS A 99 17.12 9.73 5.50
C LYS A 99 17.78 9.20 4.24
N CYS A 100 17.87 10.04 3.19
CA CYS A 100 18.40 9.62 1.90
C CYS A 100 19.87 9.18 1.99
N VAL A 101 20.12 7.91 1.62
CA VAL A 101 21.46 7.32 1.55
C VAL A 101 22.17 7.56 0.21
N GLY A 102 21.58 8.36 -0.69
CA GLY A 102 22.19 8.75 -1.96
C GLY A 102 22.45 7.58 -2.92
N CYS A 103 21.59 6.55 -2.92
CA CYS A 103 21.76 5.34 -3.76
C CYS A 103 21.34 5.53 -5.23
N GLY A 104 20.54 6.54 -5.56
CA GLY A 104 20.09 6.82 -6.93
C GLY A 104 18.98 5.90 -7.48
N ARG A 105 18.49 4.90 -6.71
CA ARG A 105 17.45 3.97 -7.19
C ARG A 105 16.16 4.65 -7.64
N CYS A 106 15.72 5.68 -6.92
CA CYS A 106 14.55 6.48 -7.28
C CYS A 106 14.74 7.19 -8.63
N TYR A 107 15.91 7.79 -8.85
CA TYR A 107 16.29 8.41 -10.12
C TYR A 107 16.27 7.40 -11.26
N ILE A 108 17.03 6.29 -11.15
CA ILE A 108 17.13 5.26 -12.19
C ILE A 108 15.75 4.71 -12.55
N SER A 109 14.93 4.38 -11.55
CA SER A 109 13.60 3.81 -11.79
C SER A 109 12.66 4.81 -12.48
N CYS A 110 12.75 6.10 -12.14
CA CYS A 110 11.96 7.13 -12.83
C CYS A 110 12.47 7.40 -14.25
N TYR A 111 13.79 7.30 -14.46
CA TYR A 111 14.44 7.53 -15.74
C TYR A 111 14.16 6.40 -16.74
N ASP A 112 14.39 5.14 -16.34
CA ASP A 112 14.29 3.98 -17.24
C ASP A 112 12.86 3.43 -17.38
N ALA A 113 12.02 3.56 -16.35
CA ALA A 113 10.71 2.90 -16.27
C ALA A 113 9.56 3.83 -15.85
N GLY A 114 9.79 5.15 -15.82
CA GLY A 114 8.83 6.14 -15.37
C GLY A 114 8.64 7.28 -16.36
N HIS A 115 8.83 8.50 -15.88
CA HIS A 115 8.51 9.74 -16.60
C HIS A 115 9.69 10.72 -16.67
N GLN A 116 10.92 10.26 -16.37
CA GLN A 116 12.13 11.09 -16.37
C GLN A 116 11.95 12.38 -15.56
N ALA A 117 11.28 12.24 -14.41
CA ALA A 117 10.79 13.36 -13.59
C ALA A 117 11.66 13.67 -12.37
N ILE A 118 12.75 12.93 -12.21
CA ILE A 118 13.73 13.12 -11.15
C ILE A 118 15.04 13.42 -11.84
N ASP A 119 15.64 14.56 -11.51
CA ASP A 119 17.01 14.92 -11.88
C ASP A 119 17.97 14.48 -10.78
N TRP A 120 19.21 14.15 -11.14
CA TRP A 120 20.21 13.69 -10.17
C TRP A 120 21.27 14.76 -9.90
N ASN A 121 21.28 15.28 -8.69
CA ASN A 121 22.34 16.17 -8.22
C ASN A 121 23.58 15.33 -7.85
N THR A 122 24.61 15.38 -8.69
CA THR A 122 25.85 14.58 -8.52
C THR A 122 26.68 15.01 -7.32
N GLU A 123 26.71 16.31 -7.01
CA GLU A 123 27.48 16.86 -5.88
C GLU A 123 26.85 16.48 -4.54
N LYS A 124 25.56 16.77 -4.37
CA LYS A 124 24.80 16.43 -3.14
C LYS A 124 24.47 14.95 -3.04
N ARG A 125 24.54 14.23 -4.17
CA ARG A 125 24.01 12.86 -4.34
C ARG A 125 22.56 12.78 -3.89
N ARG A 126 21.72 13.65 -4.43
CA ARG A 126 20.30 13.77 -4.08
C ARG A 126 19.40 13.80 -5.34
N PRO A 127 18.21 13.19 -5.27
CA PRO A 127 17.20 13.38 -6.30
C PRO A 127 16.55 14.76 -6.18
N GLU A 128 16.31 15.42 -7.31
CA GLU A 128 15.57 16.68 -7.38
C GLU A 128 14.35 16.47 -8.30
N LEU A 129 13.15 16.78 -7.82
CA LEU A 129 11.90 16.55 -8.56
C LEU A 129 11.65 17.70 -9.55
N ASN A 130 11.33 17.37 -10.81
CA ASN A 130 10.93 18.36 -11.82
C ASN A 130 9.43 18.29 -12.16
N ASP A 131 9.01 19.10 -13.12
CA ASP A 131 7.60 19.30 -13.49
C ASP A 131 6.96 18.13 -14.23
N LYS A 132 7.75 17.20 -14.77
CA LYS A 132 7.27 16.01 -15.49
C LYS A 132 6.63 14.97 -14.57
N CYS A 133 6.73 15.12 -13.25
CA CYS A 133 6.22 14.13 -12.31
C CYS A 133 4.70 13.98 -12.41
N VAL A 134 4.23 12.75 -12.64
CA VAL A 134 2.79 12.43 -12.71
C VAL A 134 2.24 11.83 -11.41
N GLY A 135 3.08 11.62 -10.39
CA GLY A 135 2.65 11.04 -9.12
C GLY A 135 2.44 9.53 -9.14
N CYS A 136 3.17 8.78 -9.98
CA CYS A 136 3.07 7.31 -10.03
C CYS A 136 3.63 6.60 -8.79
N HIS A 137 4.42 7.30 -7.96
CA HIS A 137 5.06 6.79 -6.74
C HIS A 137 5.95 5.54 -6.90
N LEU A 138 6.37 5.17 -8.12
CA LEU A 138 7.36 4.09 -8.32
C LEU A 138 8.65 4.36 -7.53
N CYS A 139 9.11 5.62 -7.49
CA CYS A 139 10.26 6.05 -6.70
C CYS A 139 10.14 5.73 -5.21
N LEU A 140 8.93 5.83 -4.65
CA LEU A 140 8.64 5.49 -3.26
C LEU A 140 8.81 3.98 -3.04
N ASN A 141 8.21 3.17 -3.90
CA ASN A 141 8.20 1.70 -3.79
C ASN A 141 9.58 1.06 -3.94
N VAL A 142 10.49 1.68 -4.70
CA VAL A 142 11.85 1.15 -4.92
C VAL A 142 12.88 1.67 -3.94
N CYS A 143 12.51 2.65 -3.09
CA CYS A 143 13.44 3.24 -2.14
C CYS A 143 13.83 2.19 -1.08
N PRO A 144 15.13 1.93 -0.84
CA PRO A 144 15.55 0.95 0.15
C PRO A 144 15.45 1.45 1.59
N VAL A 145 15.11 2.73 1.80
CA VAL A 145 15.04 3.35 3.12
C VAL A 145 13.59 3.64 3.45
N ALA A 146 13.07 2.96 4.47
CA ALA A 146 11.71 3.13 4.95
C ALA A 146 11.41 4.61 5.27
N ASN A 147 10.24 5.08 4.85
CA ASN A 147 9.77 6.45 5.07
C ASN A 147 10.78 7.54 4.61
N CYS A 148 11.64 7.25 3.62
CA CYS A 148 12.54 8.23 3.00
C CYS A 148 11.86 9.01 1.87
N ILE A 149 10.93 8.37 1.17
CA ILE A 149 10.07 9.01 0.17
C ILE A 149 8.64 8.76 0.62
N THR A 150 7.84 9.81 0.71
CA THR A 150 6.44 9.75 1.16
C THR A 150 5.54 10.54 0.22
N PRO A 151 4.21 10.35 0.25
CA PRO A 151 3.29 11.25 -0.43
C PRO A 151 3.44 12.68 0.13
N GLY A 152 3.60 13.64 -0.76
CA GLY A 152 3.86 15.04 -0.43
C GLY A 152 2.77 15.97 -0.94
N GLU A 153 3.18 16.96 -1.75
CA GLU A 153 2.31 17.98 -2.32
C GLU A 153 1.18 17.38 -3.18
N VAL A 154 -0.05 17.83 -2.94
CA VAL A 154 -1.19 17.53 -3.82
C VAL A 154 -1.31 18.61 -4.89
N LYS A 155 -1.16 18.23 -6.16
CA LYS A 155 -1.38 19.10 -7.31
C LYS A 155 -2.71 18.80 -7.98
N TRP A 156 -3.62 19.76 -7.91
CA TRP A 156 -4.93 19.72 -8.55
C TRP A 156 -4.85 20.19 -10.01
N LYS A 157 -5.68 19.60 -10.87
CA LYS A 157 -5.94 20.11 -12.22
C LYS A 157 -6.80 21.37 -12.14
N ASP A 158 -6.61 22.27 -13.12
CA ASP A 158 -7.34 23.53 -13.17
C ASP A 158 -8.85 23.33 -13.24
N GLY A 159 -9.59 24.14 -12.47
CA GLY A 159 -11.06 24.13 -12.46
C GLY A 159 -11.71 22.91 -11.79
N ARG A 160 -10.95 22.04 -11.12
CA ARG A 160 -11.50 20.86 -10.41
C ARG A 160 -11.86 21.16 -8.96
N GLN A 161 -12.89 20.46 -8.47
CA GLN A 161 -13.32 20.55 -7.08
C GLN A 161 -12.31 19.85 -6.17
N LYS A 162 -11.84 20.58 -5.15
CA LYS A 162 -10.98 20.01 -4.12
C LYS A 162 -11.81 19.17 -3.16
N VAL A 163 -11.37 17.94 -2.91
CA VAL A 163 -11.95 17.04 -1.91
C VAL A 163 -10.91 16.71 -0.85
N GLU A 164 -11.37 16.22 0.30
CA GLU A 164 -10.49 15.67 1.31
C GLU A 164 -9.80 14.40 0.78
N ILE A 165 -8.50 14.29 1.03
CA ILE A 165 -7.67 13.17 0.55
C ILE A 165 -7.11 12.44 1.77
N ALA A 166 -7.43 11.16 1.86
CA ALA A 166 -6.78 10.27 2.81
C ALA A 166 -5.32 10.04 2.38
N MET A 167 -4.38 10.56 3.18
CA MET A 167 -2.94 10.40 2.94
C MET A 167 -2.41 9.26 3.80
N LYS A 168 -1.81 8.25 3.16
CA LYS A 168 -0.97 7.29 3.87
C LYS A 168 0.33 8.00 4.28
N LYS A 169 0.55 8.13 5.59
CA LYS A 169 1.71 8.83 6.16
C LYS A 169 2.79 7.91 6.69
N ASP A 170 2.47 6.63 6.85
CA ASP A 170 3.40 5.63 7.36
C ASP A 170 3.45 4.42 6.43
N TYR A 171 4.68 4.05 6.06
CA TYR A 171 5.01 2.92 5.20
C TYR A 171 5.97 2.03 5.98
N GLU A 172 5.45 1.39 7.03
CA GLU A 172 6.08 0.28 7.74
C GLU A 172 6.03 -1.04 6.96
#